data_AF-A0A3P8BTM7-F1
#
_entry.id   AF-A0A3P8BTM7-F1
#
_cell.length_a   1.000
_cell.length_b   1.000
_cell.length_c   1.000
_cell.angle_alpha   90.00
_cell.angle_beta   90.00
_cell.angle_gamma   90.00
#
_symmetry.space_group_name_H-M   'P 1'
#
loop_
_entity.id
_entity.type
_entity.pdbx_description
1 polymer ?
#
loop_
_entity_poly.entity_id
_entity_poly.type
_entity_poly.pdbx_seq_one_letter_code
_entity_poly.pdbx_strand_id
1 'polypeptide(L)'
;MDIVIVLTSRSDVSPASGEFLDDPKRMNVAITRCRHGQFILGHTSALRSLANWGRLVQWAEEARVIFLGLPSLLQMAKNCSLIDVEVLDNISRDLAWISFD
;
A
#
# COMPACT_ATOMS: atom_id res chain seq x y z
N MET A 1 3.91 14.57 -7.47
CA MET A 1 3.37 14.94 -6.14
C MET A 1 4.50 14.77 -5.14
N ASP A 2 4.57 15.53 -4.05
CA ASP A 2 5.62 15.28 -3.06
C ASP A 2 5.38 13.96 -2.33
N ILE A 3 4.16 13.76 -1.85
CA ILE A 3 3.71 12.52 -1.22
C ILE A 3 2.53 11.93 -2.02
N VAL A 4 2.47 10.61 -2.15
CA VAL A 4 1.36 9.88 -2.81
C VAL A 4 0.80 8.81 -1.89
N ILE A 5 -0.53 8.71 -1.81
CA ILE A 5 -1.21 7.61 -1.13
C ILE A 5 -1.98 6.78 -2.17
N VAL A 6 -1.67 5.49 -2.27
CA VAL A 6 -2.34 4.53 -3.17
C VAL A 6 -3.23 3.61 -2.35
N LEU A 7 -4.53 3.62 -2.64
CA LEU A 7 -5.52 2.75 -2.02
C LEU A 7 -5.90 1.64 -3.01
N THR A 8 -5.57 0.39 -2.71
CA THR A 8 -5.90 -0.74 -3.62
C THR A 8 -7.34 -1.21 -3.46
N SER A 9 -8.02 -0.82 -2.37
CA SER A 9 -9.46 -1.01 -2.06
C SER A 9 -10.00 -2.46 -2.00
N ARG A 10 -9.25 -3.44 -2.51
CA ARG A 10 -9.68 -4.85 -2.62
C ARG A 10 -9.03 -5.68 -1.51
N SER A 11 -9.86 -6.28 -0.67
CA SER A 11 -9.45 -7.23 0.37
C SER A 11 -9.53 -8.70 -0.07
N ASP A 12 -10.26 -8.98 -1.15
CA ASP A 12 -10.35 -10.29 -1.77
C ASP A 12 -10.14 -10.15 -3.28
N VAL A 13 -9.09 -10.81 -3.76
CA VAL A 13 -8.70 -10.82 -5.16
C VAL A 13 -8.05 -12.16 -5.51
N SER A 14 -8.45 -12.68 -6.65
CA SER A 14 -7.80 -13.80 -7.35
C SER A 14 -7.12 -13.30 -8.62
N PRO A 15 -6.17 -14.05 -9.21
CA PRO A 15 -5.55 -13.68 -10.48
C PRO A 15 -6.56 -13.32 -11.59
N ALA A 16 -7.68 -14.05 -11.66
CA ALA A 16 -8.74 -13.79 -12.64
C ALA A 16 -9.52 -12.48 -12.38
N SER A 17 -9.80 -12.17 -11.11
CA SER A 17 -10.54 -10.95 -10.73
C SER A 17 -9.64 -9.72 -10.51
N GLY A 18 -8.33 -9.94 -10.55
CA GLY A 18 -7.29 -8.97 -10.23
C GLY A 18 -6.59 -8.36 -11.45
N GLU A 19 -6.95 -8.75 -12.67
CA GLU A 19 -6.29 -8.30 -13.91
C GLU A 19 -6.12 -6.78 -13.99
N PHE A 20 -7.15 -6.02 -13.62
CA PHE A 20 -7.07 -4.56 -13.62
C PHE A 20 -6.07 -4.01 -12.60
N LEU A 21 -6.04 -4.60 -11.40
CA LEU A 21 -5.14 -4.17 -10.33
C LEU A 21 -3.71 -4.59 -10.67
N ASP A 22 -3.52 -5.80 -11.18
CA ASP A 22 -2.22 -6.42 -11.47
C ASP A 22 -1.65 -6.06 -12.85
N ASP A 23 -2.28 -5.18 -13.61
CA ASP A 23 -1.72 -4.67 -14.86
C ASP A 23 -0.40 -3.91 -14.59
N PRO A 24 0.72 -4.31 -15.21
CA PRO A 24 2.02 -3.74 -14.90
C PRO A 24 2.16 -2.26 -15.29
N LYS A 25 1.39 -1.78 -16.29
CA LYS A 25 1.42 -0.36 -16.67
C LYS A 25 0.73 0.49 -15.62
N ARG A 26 -0.41 0.02 -15.11
CA ARG A 26 -1.14 0.66 -14.01
C ARG A 26 -0.33 0.65 -12.73
N MET A 27 0.30 -0.48 -12.41
CA MET A 27 1.17 -0.59 -11.24
C MET A 27 2.35 0.36 -11.33
N ASN A 28 3.05 0.43 -12.47
CA ASN A 28 4.16 1.36 -12.68
C ASN A 28 3.74 2.81 -12.49
N VAL A 29 2.59 3.19 -13.06
CA VAL A 29 2.04 4.52 -12.85
C VAL A 29 1.70 4.73 -11.37
N ALA A 30 1.12 3.78 -10.67
CA ALA A 30 0.81 3.96 -9.25
C ALA A 30 2.08 4.19 -8.40
N ILE A 31 3.14 3.41 -8.61
CA ILE A 31 4.32 3.40 -7.72
C ILE A 31 5.38 4.48 -8.02
N THR A 32 5.26 5.24 -9.11
CA THR A 32 6.30 6.21 -9.54
C THR A 32 5.88 7.68 -9.45
N ARG A 33 4.79 8.00 -8.73
CA ARG A 33 4.16 9.34 -8.78
C ARG A 33 4.62 10.30 -7.69
N CYS A 34 5.36 9.80 -6.71
CA CYS A 34 5.91 10.59 -5.61
C CYS A 34 7.30 11.16 -5.94
N ARG A 35 7.66 12.24 -5.24
CA ARG A 35 9.02 12.80 -5.25
C ARG A 35 9.76 12.51 -3.94
N HIS A 36 9.05 12.53 -2.82
CA HIS A 36 9.64 12.44 -1.48
C HIS A 36 9.12 11.25 -0.67
N GLY A 37 7.95 10.69 -1.02
CA GLY A 37 7.47 9.51 -0.31
C GLY A 37 6.15 8.97 -0.84
N GLN A 38 5.93 7.69 -0.61
CA GLN A 38 4.70 7.01 -0.99
C GLN A 38 4.18 6.16 0.17
N PHE A 39 2.86 6.04 0.23
CA PHE A 39 2.16 5.08 1.06
C PHE A 39 1.26 4.24 0.18
N ILE A 40 1.33 2.93 0.33
CA ILE A 40 0.39 1.98 -0.26
C ILE A 40 -0.46 1.45 0.88
N LEU A 41 -1.76 1.35 0.65
CA LEU A 41 -2.74 0.89 1.61
C LEU A 41 -3.57 -0.18 0.91
N GLY A 42 -3.37 -1.43 1.28
CA GLY A 42 -4.05 -2.57 0.69
C GLY A 42 -3.89 -3.87 1.47
N HIS A 43 -4.80 -4.81 1.26
CA HIS A 43 -4.80 -6.09 1.98
C HIS A 43 -3.63 -6.97 1.54
N THR A 44 -2.68 -7.19 2.45
CA THR A 44 -1.39 -7.83 2.14
C THR A 44 -1.56 -9.21 1.48
N SER A 45 -2.44 -10.07 2.02
CA SER A 45 -2.64 -11.41 1.46
C SER A 45 -3.29 -11.40 0.08
N ALA A 46 -4.15 -10.41 -0.20
CA ALA A 46 -4.80 -10.25 -1.49
C ALA A 46 -3.77 -9.82 -2.54
N LEU A 47 -2.95 -8.82 -2.22
CA LEU A 47 -1.87 -8.35 -3.10
C LEU A 47 -0.79 -9.41 -3.35
N ARG A 48 -0.48 -10.23 -2.33
CA ARG A 48 0.47 -11.34 -2.48
C ARG A 48 0.04 -12.39 -3.49
N SER A 49 -1.28 -12.59 -3.66
CA SER A 49 -1.82 -13.58 -4.60
C SER A 49 -1.65 -13.19 -6.08
N LEU A 50 -1.29 -11.93 -6.34
CA LEU A 50 -1.15 -11.36 -7.68
C LEU A 50 0.32 -11.40 -8.13
N ALA A 51 0.56 -11.47 -9.44
CA ALA A 51 1.89 -11.72 -9.99
C ALA A 51 2.83 -10.52 -9.84
N ASN A 52 2.35 -9.30 -10.13
CA ASN A 52 3.16 -8.10 -10.08
C ASN A 52 3.13 -7.48 -8.68
N TRP A 53 1.94 -7.34 -8.09
CA TRP A 53 1.82 -6.85 -6.71
C TRP A 53 2.47 -7.80 -5.70
N GLY A 54 2.46 -9.11 -5.93
CA GLY A 54 3.10 -10.07 -5.04
C GLY A 54 4.61 -9.90 -4.96
N ARG A 55 5.28 -9.53 -6.08
CA ARG A 55 6.70 -9.18 -6.08
C ARG A 55 6.99 -7.92 -5.28
N LEU A 56 6.11 -6.93 -5.40
CA LEU A 56 6.23 -5.68 -4.66
C LEU A 56 6.03 -5.91 -3.16
N VAL A 57 5.06 -6.75 -2.77
CA VAL A 57 4.86 -7.18 -1.38
C VAL A 57 6.07 -7.95 -0.85
N GLN A 58 6.64 -8.88 -1.63
CA GLN A 58 7.83 -9.62 -1.23
C GLN A 58 9.01 -8.68 -0.95
N TRP A 59 9.30 -7.75 -1.88
CA TRP A 59 10.33 -6.75 -1.67
C TRP A 59 10.06 -5.93 -0.39
N ALA A 60 8.81 -5.57 -0.14
CA ALA A 60 8.43 -4.78 1.03
C ALA A 60 8.68 -5.54 2.34
N GLU A 61 8.44 -6.85 2.37
CA GLU A 61 8.77 -7.70 3.52
C GLU A 61 10.27 -7.77 3.75
N GLU A 62 11.05 -7.99 2.70
CA GLU A 62 12.51 -8.10 2.76
C GLU A 62 13.14 -6.79 3.25
N ALA A 63 12.62 -5.65 2.80
CA ALA A 63 13.03 -4.33 3.26
C ALA A 63 12.49 -3.98 4.67
N ARG A 64 11.67 -4.85 5.28
CA ARG A 64 10.95 -4.62 6.55
C ARG A 64 10.12 -3.34 6.52
N VAL A 65 9.54 -3.09 5.35
CA VAL A 65 8.70 -1.94 5.11
C VAL A 65 7.21 -2.23 5.14
N ILE A 66 6.75 -3.25 5.87
CA ILE A 66 5.32 -3.50 6.08
C ILE A 66 4.94 -3.19 7.54
N PHE A 67 3.96 -2.31 7.74
CA PHE A 67 3.39 -2.01 9.06
C PHE A 67 1.94 -2.47 9.13
N LEU A 68 1.65 -3.42 10.02
CA LEU A 68 0.29 -3.94 10.22
C LEU A 68 -0.44 -3.19 11.34
N GLY A 69 -1.74 -2.97 11.16
CA GLY A 69 -2.68 -2.49 12.18
C GLY A 69 -2.73 -0.97 12.41
N LEU A 70 -3.87 -0.53 12.95
CA LEU A 70 -4.18 0.87 13.27
C LEU A 70 -3.15 1.56 14.20
N PRO A 71 -2.60 0.91 15.25
CA PRO A 71 -1.67 1.58 16.17
C PRO A 71 -0.37 2.03 15.48
N SER A 72 0.18 1.18 14.60
CA SER A 72 1.38 1.48 13.82
C SER A 72 1.12 2.64 12.85
N LEU A 73 -0.05 2.63 12.21
CA LEU A 73 -0.50 3.67 11.27
C LEU A 73 -0.71 5.02 11.97
N LEU A 74 -1.33 5.02 13.15
CA LEU A 74 -1.54 6.23 13.97
C LEU A 74 -0.23 6.83 14.48
N GLN A 75 0.74 5.99 14.89
CA GLN A 75 2.04 6.47 15.33
C GLN A 75 2.80 7.18 14.19
N MET A 76 2.68 6.66 12.97
CA MET A 76 3.30 7.26 11.78
C MET A 76 2.58 8.53 11.30
N ALA A 77 1.25 8.52 11.25
CA ALA A 77 0.45 9.70 10.90
C ALA A 77 0.73 10.89 11.83
N LYS A 78 0.89 10.62 13.14
CA LYS A 78 1.29 11.62 14.13
C LYS A 78 2.68 12.20 13.87
N ASN A 79 3.62 11.38 13.40
CA ASN A 79 4.99 11.82 13.09
C ASN A 79 5.10 12.57 11.76
N CYS A 80 4.17 12.36 10.83
CA CYS A 80 4.19 13.01 9.50
C CYS A 80 3.37 14.30 9.41
N SER A 81 2.59 14.69 10.43
CA SER A 81 1.79 15.93 10.45
C SER A 81 0.78 16.12 9.29
N LEU A 82 0.56 15.10 8.47
CA LEU A 82 -0.02 15.26 7.11
C LEU A 82 -1.26 14.41 6.83
N ILE A 83 -1.75 13.62 7.80
CA ILE A 83 -2.89 12.72 7.58
C ILE A 83 -3.95 12.96 8.63
N ASP A 84 -5.12 13.40 8.18
CA ASP A 84 -6.34 13.50 8.99
C ASP A 84 -6.78 12.08 9.38
N VAL A 85 -6.89 11.84 10.70
CA VAL A 85 -7.00 10.51 11.30
C VAL A 85 -8.32 9.80 10.94
N GLU A 86 -9.37 10.56 10.62
CA GLU A 86 -10.72 10.04 10.30
C GLU A 86 -10.75 9.15 9.04
N VAL A 87 -9.84 9.35 8.09
CA VAL A 87 -9.77 8.51 6.86
C VAL A 87 -9.21 7.13 7.18
N LEU A 88 -8.37 7.02 8.22
CA LEU A 88 -7.64 5.79 8.55
C LEU A 88 -8.47 4.81 9.40
N ASP A 89 -9.42 5.30 10.19
CA ASP A 89 -10.27 4.47 11.06
C ASP A 89 -11.18 3.49 10.30
N ASN A 90 -11.52 3.80 9.03
CA ASN A 90 -12.35 2.93 8.18
C ASN A 90 -11.58 1.85 7.39
N ILE A 91 -10.24 1.86 7.41
CA ILE A 91 -9.40 1.00 6.53
C ILE A 91 -8.67 -0.10 7.35
N SER A 92 -8.98 -0.19 8.65
CA SER A 92 -8.40 -1.12 9.61
C SER A 92 -8.72 -2.58 9.27
N ARG A 93 -7.75 -3.31 8.71
CA ARG A 93 -7.30 -4.58 9.29
C ARG A 93 -5.97 -5.16 8.75
N ASP A 94 -5.57 -4.93 7.49
CA ASP A 94 -4.40 -5.68 6.94
C ASP A 94 -3.55 -4.90 5.90
N LEU A 95 -3.19 -3.66 6.20
CA LEU A 95 -2.49 -2.79 5.23
C LEU A 95 -0.98 -3.04 5.20
N ALA A 96 -0.41 -3.24 4.00
CA ALA A 96 1.04 -3.28 3.78
C ALA A 96 1.61 -1.90 3.39
N TRP A 97 2.72 -1.50 4.02
CA TRP A 97 3.48 -0.26 3.74
C TRP A 97 4.55 -0.50 2.65
N ILE A 98 4.96 0.58 1.94
CA ILE A 98 6.15 0.68 1.08
C ILE A 98 6.56 2.16 1.03
N SER A 99 7.79 2.49 1.46
CA SER A 99 8.43 3.80 1.21
C SER A 99 9.61 3.61 0.26
N PHE A 100 9.80 4.56 -0.66
CA PHE A 100 11.02 4.69 -1.45
C PHE A 100 11.67 6.03 -1.06
N ASP A 101 12.96 5.99 -0.76
CA ASP A 101 13.82 7.18 -0.55
C ASP A 101 14.15 7.88 -1.88
#